data_AF-A0A7Z7IXB3-F1
#
_entry.id   AF-A0A7Z7IXB3-F1
#
_cell.length_a   1.000
_cell.length_b   1.000
_cell.length_c   1.000
_cell.angle_alpha   90.00
_cell.angle_beta   90.00
_cell.angle_gamma   90.00
#
_symmetry.space_group_name_H-M   'P 1'
#
loop_
_entity.id
_entity.type
_entity.pdbx_description
1 polymer ?
#
loop_
_entity_poly.entity_id
_entity_poly.type
_entity_poly.pdbx_seq_one_letter_code
_entity_poly.pdbx_strand_id
1 'polypeptide(L)'
;MVTGQSPRQLDRNITVVGRVVKGMELLSVTPRGPDPMGFYEDPAQRAPIRAIRLASEVPAPERTPLQLLRTDSQTFRDVVEARRNRKDDFYKRPAGHIDLCNVPLPVRAPPAD
;
A
#
# COMPACT_ATOMS: atom_id res chain seq x y z
N MET A 1 6.31 -8.48 -3.15
CA MET A 1 5.68 -7.38 -2.39
C MET A 1 5.57 -7.81 -0.95
N VAL A 2 5.84 -6.92 0.00
CA VAL A 2 5.57 -7.18 1.41
C VAL A 2 4.06 -7.02 1.65
N THR A 3 3.39 -8.10 2.06
CA THR A 3 1.96 -8.13 2.34
C THR A 3 1.74 -8.69 3.74
N GLY A 4 0.99 -8.01 4.60
CA GLY A 4 0.78 -8.38 6.00
C GLY A 4 1.63 -7.55 6.97
N GLN A 5 2.10 -8.18 8.07
CA GLN A 5 2.95 -7.51 9.06
C GLN A 5 4.29 -7.12 8.42
N SER A 6 4.79 -5.93 8.75
CA SER A 6 5.99 -5.39 8.13
C SER A 6 7.26 -6.13 8.59
N PRO A 7 7.99 -6.81 7.70
CA PRO A 7 9.18 -7.58 8.01
C PRO A 7 10.39 -6.65 8.16
N ARG A 8 10.41 -5.89 9.26
CA ARG A 8 11.43 -4.86 9.56
C ARG A 8 12.84 -5.42 9.67
N GLN A 9 13.02 -6.74 9.80
CA GLN A 9 14.33 -7.39 9.70
C GLN A 9 14.99 -7.23 8.32
N LEU A 10 14.21 -6.91 7.28
CA LEU A 10 14.73 -6.65 5.93
C LEU A 10 15.20 -5.20 5.74
N ASP A 11 14.90 -4.31 6.69
CA ASP A 11 15.38 -2.93 6.65
C ASP A 11 16.91 -2.93 6.58
N ARG A 12 17.47 -2.11 5.66
CA ARG A 12 18.91 -2.02 5.38
C ARG A 12 19.55 -3.29 4.78
N ASN A 13 18.78 -4.34 4.52
CA ASN A 13 19.23 -5.57 3.84
C ASN A 13 18.72 -5.69 2.40
N ILE A 14 17.64 -4.98 2.04
CA ILE A 14 17.07 -4.96 0.70
C ILE A 14 16.88 -3.52 0.21
N THR A 15 17.11 -3.30 -1.08
CA THR A 15 16.86 -2.00 -1.73
C THR A 15 15.36 -1.78 -1.96
N VAL A 16 14.77 -0.85 -1.21
CA VAL A 16 13.39 -0.41 -1.41
C VAL A 16 13.35 0.71 -2.44
N VAL A 17 12.61 0.51 -3.54
CA VAL A 17 12.55 1.46 -4.67
C VAL A 17 11.21 2.20 -4.81
N GLY A 18 10.20 1.83 -4.01
CA GLY A 18 8.89 2.46 -4.08
C GLY A 18 7.84 1.76 -3.24
N ARG A 19 6.59 2.21 -3.39
CA ARG A 19 5.41 1.63 -2.74
C ARG A 19 4.25 1.52 -3.73
N VAL A 20 3.34 0.58 -3.49
CA VAL A 20 2.09 0.51 -4.23
C VAL A 20 1.10 1.53 -3.66
N VAL A 21 0.53 2.34 -4.55
CA VAL A 21 -0.41 3.42 -4.21
C VAL A 21 -1.85 3.14 -4.68
N LYS A 22 -2.03 2.14 -5.53
CA LYS A 22 -3.30 1.66 -6.09
C LYS A 22 -3.12 0.22 -6.58
N GLY A 23 -4.13 -0.64 -6.46
CA GLY A 23 -4.07 -2.02 -6.98
C GLY A 23 -3.50 -3.05 -6.00
N MET A 24 -3.39 -2.71 -4.71
CA MET A 24 -2.93 -3.65 -3.66
C MET A 24 -3.85 -4.87 -3.57
N GLU A 25 -5.14 -4.67 -3.76
CA GLU A 25 -6.19 -5.69 -3.81
C GLU A 25 -5.92 -6.75 -4.89
N LEU A 26 -5.38 -6.35 -6.03
CA LEU A 26 -5.04 -7.27 -7.13
C LEU A 26 -3.84 -8.14 -6.79
N LEU A 27 -2.86 -7.59 -6.06
CA LEU A 27 -1.66 -8.32 -5.63
C LEU A 27 -1.94 -9.24 -4.44
N SER A 28 -2.85 -8.83 -3.54
CA SER A 28 -3.13 -9.55 -2.29
C SER A 28 -3.89 -10.86 -2.50
N VAL A 29 -4.61 -10.98 -3.62
CA VAL A 29 -5.41 -12.18 -3.98
C VAL A 29 -4.66 -13.16 -4.88
N THR A 30 -3.41 -12.88 -5.22
CA THR A 30 -2.60 -13.83 -5.99
C THR A 30 -2.47 -15.14 -5.19
N PRO A 31 -2.60 -16.32 -5.82
CA PRO A 31 -2.44 -17.58 -5.11
C PRO A 31 -1.10 -17.64 -4.34
N ARG A 32 -1.05 -18.43 -3.28
CA ARG A 32 0.22 -18.70 -2.60
C ARG A 32 0.77 -19.99 -3.20
N GLY A 33 2.07 -19.99 -3.50
CA GLY A 33 2.72 -21.22 -3.93
C GLY A 33 2.80 -22.23 -2.78
N PRO A 34 2.90 -23.53 -3.09
CA PRO A 34 3.02 -24.58 -2.09
C PRO A 34 4.35 -24.51 -1.32
N ASP A 35 4.39 -25.20 -0.19
CA ASP A 35 5.63 -25.48 0.55
C ASP A 35 6.65 -26.25 -0.32
N PRO A 36 7.96 -26.19 0.02
CA PRO A 36 8.57 -25.47 1.14
C PRO A 36 8.93 -24.00 0.84
N MET A 37 8.95 -23.61 -0.44
CA MET A 37 9.53 -22.32 -0.87
C MET A 37 8.54 -21.41 -1.60
N GLY A 38 7.28 -21.82 -1.81
CA GLY A 38 6.26 -20.99 -2.42
C GLY A 38 6.37 -20.84 -3.95
N PHE A 39 7.09 -21.75 -4.62
CA PHE A 39 7.19 -21.74 -6.08
C PHE A 39 6.01 -22.45 -6.73
N TYR A 40 5.45 -21.85 -7.78
CA TYR A 40 4.50 -22.56 -8.65
C TYR A 40 5.22 -23.57 -9.54
N GLU A 41 4.83 -24.83 -9.41
CA GLU A 41 5.28 -25.91 -10.29
C GLU A 41 4.69 -25.76 -11.70
N ASP A 42 3.39 -25.48 -11.78
CA ASP A 42 2.70 -25.24 -13.04
C ASP A 42 2.92 -23.80 -13.54
N PRO A 43 3.56 -23.60 -14.71
CA PRO A 43 3.73 -22.28 -15.30
C PRO A 43 2.42 -21.52 -15.54
N ALA A 44 1.29 -22.21 -15.71
CA ALA A 44 -0.01 -21.59 -15.91
C ALA A 44 -0.52 -20.82 -14.67
N GLN A 45 0.00 -21.12 -13.47
CA GLN A 45 -0.35 -20.41 -12.23
C GLN A 45 0.38 -19.06 -12.09
N ARG A 46 1.41 -18.81 -12.91
CA ARG A 46 2.18 -17.57 -12.86
C ARG A 46 1.36 -16.42 -13.44
N ALA A 47 1.39 -15.26 -12.78
CA ALA A 47 0.78 -14.03 -13.29
C ALA A 47 1.83 -13.20 -14.03
N PRO A 48 1.93 -13.25 -15.37
CA PRO A 48 2.95 -12.52 -16.10
C PRO A 48 2.68 -11.02 -16.08
N ILE A 49 3.73 -10.23 -15.90
CA ILE A 49 3.68 -8.78 -16.11
C ILE A 49 3.73 -8.54 -17.62
N ARG A 50 2.57 -8.24 -18.22
CA ARG A 50 2.43 -8.06 -19.68
C ARG A 50 2.99 -6.72 -20.18
N ALA A 51 2.96 -5.69 -19.34
CA ALA A 51 3.44 -4.37 -19.68
C ALA A 51 3.87 -3.62 -18.41
N ILE A 52 4.90 -2.80 -18.54
CA ILE A 52 5.33 -1.82 -17.55
C ILE A 52 5.48 -0.50 -18.29
N ARG A 53 4.93 0.59 -17.76
CA ARG A 53 5.06 1.92 -18.34
C ARG A 53 5.33 2.92 -17.22
N LEU A 54 6.29 3.83 -17.46
CA LEU A 54 6.45 4.98 -16.59
C LEU A 54 5.36 6.00 -16.92
N ALA A 55 4.75 6.60 -15.89
CA ALA A 55 3.71 7.60 -16.12
C ALA A 55 4.21 8.78 -16.98
N SER A 56 5.50 9.13 -16.90
CA SER A 56 6.14 10.16 -17.74
C SER A 56 6.15 9.82 -19.24
N GLU A 57 6.12 8.54 -19.59
CA GLU A 57 6.16 8.03 -20.98
C GLU A 57 4.76 7.73 -21.53
N VAL A 58 3.72 7.82 -20.69
CA VAL A 58 2.33 7.67 -21.10
C VAL A 58 1.77 9.06 -21.49
N PRO A 59 1.00 9.19 -22.59
CA PRO A 59 0.31 10.44 -22.93
C PRO A 59 -0.54 10.94 -21.76
N ALA A 60 -0.53 12.25 -21.50
CA ALA A 60 -1.26 12.87 -20.39
C ALA A 60 -2.72 12.37 -20.20
N PRO A 61 -3.56 12.26 -21.26
CA PRO A 61 -4.94 11.79 -21.09
C PRO A 61 -5.09 10.31 -20.70
N GLU A 62 -4.04 9.50 -20.88
CA GLU A 62 -4.04 8.07 -20.53
C GLU A 62 -3.42 7.79 -19.16
N ARG A 63 -2.82 8.80 -18.52
CA ARG A 63 -2.21 8.64 -17.20
C ARG A 63 -3.29 8.41 -16.15
N THR A 64 -3.02 7.54 -15.18
CA THR A 64 -3.89 7.39 -14.01
C THR A 64 -3.74 8.60 -13.09
N PRO A 65 -4.78 9.44 -12.92
CA PRO A 65 -4.66 10.63 -12.09
C PRO A 65 -4.75 10.23 -10.61
N LEU A 66 -3.76 10.62 -9.82
CA LEU A 66 -3.69 10.32 -8.39
C LEU A 66 -3.30 11.57 -7.61
N GLN A 67 -3.99 11.80 -6.49
CA GLN A 67 -3.66 12.81 -5.48
C GLN A 67 -3.24 12.10 -4.21
N LEU A 68 -2.13 12.52 -3.62
CA LEU A 68 -1.59 12.01 -2.37
C LEU A 68 -1.70 13.09 -1.29
N LEU A 69 -2.11 12.70 -0.08
CA LEU A 69 -2.10 13.63 1.04
C LEU A 69 -0.66 13.92 1.45
N ARG A 70 -0.29 15.21 1.52
CA ARG A 70 1.01 15.65 2.00
C ARG A 70 1.17 15.32 3.49
N THR A 71 2.25 14.64 3.84
CA THR A 71 2.51 14.15 5.20
C THR A 71 2.98 15.23 6.18
N ASP A 72 3.35 16.41 5.67
CA ASP A 72 3.70 17.59 6.48
C ASP A 72 2.50 18.49 6.83
N SER A 73 1.31 18.17 6.28
CA SER A 73 0.10 18.96 6.51
C SER A 73 -0.56 18.70 7.87
N GLN A 74 -1.35 19.66 8.35
CA GLN A 74 -2.17 19.47 9.57
C GLN A 74 -3.19 18.34 9.37
N THR A 75 -3.81 18.27 8.19
CA THR A 75 -4.76 17.20 7.85
C THR A 75 -4.15 15.80 8.01
N PHE A 76 -2.88 15.62 7.64
CA PHE A 76 -2.22 14.34 7.86
C PHE A 76 -2.08 14.01 9.34
N ARG A 77 -1.68 15.00 10.16
CA ARG A 77 -1.58 14.84 11.63
C ARG A 77 -2.92 14.42 12.24
N ASP A 78 -4.01 15.02 11.78
CA ASP A 78 -5.37 14.70 12.24
C ASP A 78 -5.77 13.27 11.87
N VAL A 79 -5.42 12.81 10.65
CA VAL A 79 -5.63 11.42 10.22
C VAL A 79 -4.82 10.42 11.08
N VAL A 80 -3.55 10.73 11.39
CA VAL A 80 -2.74 9.89 12.26
C VAL A 80 -3.34 9.81 13.66
N GLU A 81 -3.78 10.93 14.22
CA GLU A 81 -4.39 10.99 15.55
C GLU A 81 -5.71 10.21 15.59
N ALA A 82 -6.58 10.38 14.61
CA ALA A 82 -7.84 9.63 14.51
C ALA A 82 -7.63 8.11 14.40
N ARG A 83 -6.51 7.67 13.79
CA ARG A 83 -6.16 6.25 13.72
C ARG A 83 -5.48 5.73 14.98
N ARG A 84 -4.62 6.54 15.60
CA ARG A 84 -3.95 6.25 16.89
C ARG A 84 -4.96 6.10 18.02
N ASN A 85 -5.95 6.99 18.06
CA ASN A 85 -6.94 7.10 19.10
C ASN A 85 -8.35 7.08 18.48
N ARG A 86 -8.82 5.89 18.09
CA ARG A 86 -10.19 5.73 17.61
C ARG A 86 -11.17 6.10 18.72
N LYS A 87 -12.13 6.96 18.41
CA LYS A 87 -13.13 7.50 19.33
C LYS A 87 -14.51 7.22 18.75
N ASP A 88 -15.07 6.07 19.12
CA ASP A 88 -16.45 5.68 18.86
C ASP A 88 -16.93 4.79 20.04
N ASP A 89 -18.21 4.44 20.07
CA ASP A 89 -18.83 3.69 21.19
C ASP A 89 -18.20 2.31 21.43
N PHE A 90 -17.49 1.75 20.45
CA PHE A 90 -16.78 0.49 20.60
C PHE A 90 -15.48 0.66 21.39
N TYR A 91 -14.74 1.76 21.22
CA TYR A 91 -13.45 2.00 21.88
C TYR A 91 -13.58 2.72 23.23
N LYS A 92 -13.62 1.95 24.31
CA LYS A 92 -13.72 2.48 25.69
C LYS A 92 -12.46 3.22 26.19
N ARG A 93 -11.28 2.90 25.66
CA ARG A 93 -9.99 3.50 26.07
C ARG A 93 -9.12 3.77 24.84
N PRO A 94 -8.52 4.96 24.72
CA PRO A 94 -7.60 5.27 23.63
C PRO A 94 -6.30 4.45 23.75
N ALA A 95 -5.74 4.02 22.62
CA ALA A 95 -4.49 3.24 22.60
C ALA A 95 -3.25 4.11 22.85
N GLY A 96 -3.28 5.40 22.49
CA GLY A 96 -2.16 6.33 22.65
C GLY A 96 -1.00 6.12 21.66
N HIS A 97 -0.99 5.01 20.92
CA HIS A 97 0.06 4.65 19.98
C HIS A 97 -0.49 3.98 18.70
N ILE A 98 0.32 4.01 17.64
CA ILE A 98 0.07 3.30 16.39
C ILE A 98 1.42 2.86 15.81
N ASP A 99 1.48 1.66 15.24
CA ASP A 99 2.66 1.20 14.50
C ASP A 99 2.83 2.06 13.24
N LEU A 100 4.07 2.47 12.95
CA LEU A 100 4.42 3.34 11.83
C LEU A 100 3.91 2.78 10.50
N CYS A 101 4.05 1.46 10.29
CA CYS A 101 3.61 0.81 9.06
C CYS A 101 2.09 0.66 8.94
N ASN A 102 1.34 0.93 10.02
CA ASN A 102 -0.12 0.93 10.04
C ASN A 102 -0.71 2.35 9.88
N VAL A 103 0.13 3.39 9.81
CA VAL A 103 -0.32 4.76 9.52
C VAL A 103 -0.77 4.84 8.06
N PRO A 104 -2.04 5.22 7.78
CA PRO A 104 -2.49 5.32 6.39
C PRO A 104 -1.81 6.49 5.69
N LEU A 105 -1.48 6.30 4.41
CA LEU A 105 -1.04 7.35 3.49
C LEU A 105 -2.12 7.54 2.43
N PRO A 106 -3.10 8.44 2.65
CA PRO A 106 -4.26 8.56 1.76
C PRO A 106 -3.86 8.88 0.32
N VAL A 107 -4.46 8.14 -0.61
CA VAL A 107 -4.35 8.32 -2.06
C VAL A 107 -5.76 8.29 -2.63
N ARG A 108 -6.08 9.21 -3.54
CA ARG A 108 -7.39 9.25 -4.21
C ARG A 108 -7.26 9.62 -5.69
N ALA A 109 -8.30 9.32 -6.46
CA ALA A 109 -8.50 10.01 -7.73
C ALA A 109 -8.90 11.48 -7.47
N PRO A 110 -8.58 12.42 -8.35
CA PRO A 110 -9.16 13.77 -8.29
C PRO A 110 -10.70 13.71 -8.31
N PRO A 111 -11.37 14.71 -7.72
CA PRO A 111 -12.79 14.91 -7.96
C PRO A 111 -13.09 14.98 -9.46
N ALA A 112 -14.27 14.48 -9.87
CA ALA A 112 -14.81 14.82 -11.18
C ALA A 112 -15.22 16.30 -11.16
N ASP A 113 -14.99 17.01 -12.26
CA ASP A 113 -15.47 18.37 -12.48
C ASP A 113 -17.01 18.40 -12.58
#